data_AF-A0A8J7X9E6-F1
#
_entry.id   AF-A0A8J7X9E6-F1
#
_cell.length_a   1.000
_cell.length_b   1.000
_cell.length_c   1.000
_cell.angle_alpha   90.00
_cell.angle_beta   90.00
_cell.angle_gamma   90.00
#
_symmetry.space_group_name_H-M   'P 1'
#
loop_
_entity.id
_entity.type
_entity.pdbx_description
1 polymer ?
#
loop_
_entity_poly.entity_id
_entity_poly.type
_entity_poly.pdbx_seq_one_letter_code
_entity_poly.pdbx_strand_id
1 'polypeptide(L)' 'METISVEIPEGFKVNKAELKKSVRDFVRLKLSRDLMLERLNKLLKSSNLTEKECLELGRAMKQGRFEKLKQSGLV' A
#
# COMPACT_ATOMS: atom_id res chain seq x y z
N MET A 1 -15.87 17.70 10.17
CA MET A 1 -14.40 17.61 10.12
C MET A 1 -13.97 16.85 11.35
N GLU A 2 -13.34 15.69 11.19
CA GLU A 2 -12.76 14.95 12.31
C GLU A 2 -11.38 15.54 12.64
N THR A 3 -11.08 15.69 13.93
CA THR A 3 -9.81 16.23 14.42
C THR A 3 -9.03 15.12 15.11
N ILE A 4 -7.78 14.93 14.70
CA ILE A 4 -6.88 13.91 15.23
C ILE A 4 -5.73 14.62 15.93
N SER A 5 -5.42 14.23 17.17
CA SER A 5 -4.24 14.69 17.90
C SER A 5 -3.06 13.76 17.57
N VAL A 6 -1.90 14.34 17.28
CA VAL A 6 -0.67 13.59 17.00
C VAL A 6 0.41 14.09 17.94
N GLU A 7 0.99 13.19 18.71
CA GLU A 7 2.11 13.48 19.59
C GLU A 7 3.41 13.54 18.78
N ILE A 8 4.15 14.64 18.93
CA ILE A 8 5.44 14.84 18.28
C ILE A 8 6.51 14.64 19.36
N PRO A 9 7.44 13.69 19.18
CA PRO A 9 8.53 13.47 20.14
C PRO A 9 9.40 14.73 20.32
N GLU A 10 9.91 14.92 21.54
CA GLU A 10 10.86 15.99 21.82
C GLU A 10 12.10 15.88 20.92
N GLY A 11 12.56 17.03 20.41
CA GLY A 11 13.70 17.11 19.49
C GLY A 11 13.35 16.97 18.01
N PHE A 12 12.12 16.59 17.66
CA PHE A 12 11.70 16.50 16.25
C PHE A 12 11.16 17.85 15.75
N LYS A 13 11.89 18.50 14.83
CA LYS A 13 11.45 19.76 14.19
C LYS A 13 10.40 19.46 13.13
N VAL A 14 9.14 19.76 13.43
CA VAL A 14 8.03 19.53 12.50
C VAL A 14 7.73 20.77 11.67
N ASN A 15 7.80 20.61 10.35
CA ASN A 15 7.14 21.53 9.43
C ASN A 15 5.65 21.14 9.32
N LYS A 16 4.75 21.98 9.83
CA LYS A 16 3.29 21.71 9.84
C LYS A 16 2.71 21.49 8.44
N ALA A 17 3.21 22.18 7.42
CA ALA A 17 2.72 22.03 6.05
C ALA A 17 3.13 20.68 5.46
N GLU A 18 4.36 20.26 5.72
CA GLU A 18 4.88 18.96 5.32
C GLU A 18 4.16 17.83 6.05
N LEU A 19 3.99 17.92 7.37
CA LEU A 19 3.25 16.92 8.15
C LEU A 19 1.81 16.77 7.66
N LYS A 20 1.12 17.88 7.39
CA LYS A 20 -0.24 17.85 6.84
C LYS A 20 -0.30 17.16 5.48
N LYS A 21 0.69 17.40 4.62
CA LYS A 21 0.80 16.73 3.31
C LYS A 21 1.07 15.24 3.49
N SER A 22 2.05 14.86 4.32
CA SER A 22 2.42 13.47 4.59
C SER A 22 1.25 12.67 5.17
N VAL A 23 0.50 13.23 6.13
CA VAL A 23 -0.70 12.58 6.68
C VAL A 23 -1.77 12.40 5.61
N ARG A 24 -2.02 13.43 4.79
CA ARG A 24 -2.99 13.33 3.68
C ARG A 24 -2.59 12.25 2.68
N ASP A 25 -1.32 12.22 2.29
CA ASP A 25 -0.81 11.26 1.30
C ASP A 25 -0.87 9.84 1.87
N PHE A 26 -0.52 9.65 3.15
CA PHE A 26 -0.67 8.37 3.84
C PHE A 26 -2.12 7.88 3.86
N VAL A 27 -3.07 8.73 4.26
CA VAL A 27 -4.49 8.37 4.28
C VAL A 27 -5.01 8.06 2.88
N ARG A 28 -4.63 8.86 1.87
CA ARG A 28 -4.99 8.63 0.47
C ARG A 28 -4.46 7.27 -0.03
N LEU A 29 -3.22 6.93 0.28
CA LEU A 29 -2.61 5.65 -0.11
C LEU A 29 -3.31 4.49 0.59
N LYS A 30 -3.64 4.63 1.88
CA LYS A 30 -4.36 3.62 2.64
C LYS A 30 -5.75 3.37 2.04
N LEU A 31 -6.51 4.43 1.78
CA LEU A 31 -7.81 4.33 1.10
C LEU A 31 -7.70 3.68 -0.29
N SER A 32 -6.70 4.08 -1.07
CA SER A 32 -6.47 3.50 -2.40
C SER A 32 -6.18 2.00 -2.33
N ARG A 33 -5.37 1.57 -1.36
CA ARG A 33 -5.09 0.14 -1.10
C ARG A 33 -6.38 -0.60 -0.75
N ASP A 34 -7.18 -0.06 0.16
CA ASP A 34 -8.41 -0.71 0.62
C ASP A 34 -9.41 -0.89 -0.54
N LEU A 35 -9.59 0.14 -1.37
CA LEU A 35 -10.41 0.06 -2.58
C LEU A 35 -9.89 -0.96 -3.59
N MET A 36 -8.56 -1.04 -3.79
CA MET A 36 -7.96 -2.04 -4.68
C MET A 36 -8.18 -3.46 -4.15
N LEU A 37 -8.05 -3.67 -2.85
CA LEU A 37 -8.31 -4.97 -2.22
C LEU A 37 -9.78 -5.35 -2.34
N GLU A 38 -10.71 -4.42 -2.12
CA GLU A 38 -12.14 -4.68 -2.29
C GLU A 38 -12.47 -5.09 -3.74
N ARG A 39 -11.90 -4.38 -4.73
CA ARG A 39 -12.03 -4.73 -6.14
C ARG A 39 -11.44 -6.11 -6.44
N LEU A 40 -10.27 -6.41 -5.89
CA LEU A 40 -9.61 -7.71 -6.08
C LEU A 40 -10.46 -8.83 -5.48
N ASN A 41 -11.01 -8.65 -4.28
CA ASN A 41 -11.94 -9.59 -3.65
C ASN A 41 -13.18 -9.83 -4.52
N LYS A 42 -13.73 -8.80 -5.15
CA LYS A 42 -14.85 -8.95 -6.10
C LYS A 42 -14.46 -9.77 -7.33
N LEU A 43 -13.27 -9.52 -7.90
CA LEU A 43 -12.76 -10.26 -9.06
C LEU A 43 -12.47 -11.74 -8.74
N LEU A 44 -11.99 -12.00 -7.52
CA LEU A 44 -11.65 -13.35 -7.06
C LEU A 44 -12.81 -14.07 -6.37
N LYS A 45 -14.00 -13.44 -6.27
CA LYS A 45 -15.15 -14.00 -5.57
C LYS A 45 -15.61 -15.36 -6.12
N SER A 46 -15.39 -15.59 -7.41
CA SER A 46 -15.66 -16.88 -8.08
C SER A 46 -14.42 -17.74 -8.26
N SER A 47 -13.28 -17.35 -7.69
CA SER A 47 -12.06 -18.17 -7.73
C SER A 47 -12.17 -19.29 -6.71
N ASN A 48 -11.78 -20.49 -7.10
CA ASN A 48 -11.64 -21.63 -6.19
C ASN A 48 -10.27 -21.64 -5.50
N LEU A 49 -9.52 -20.55 -5.59
CA LEU A 49 -8.21 -20.46 -4.96
C LEU A 49 -8.38 -20.29 -3.46
N THR A 50 -7.68 -21.13 -2.73
CA THR A 50 -7.49 -20.97 -1.30
C THR A 50 -6.67 -19.70 -1.02
N GLU A 51 -6.75 -19.22 0.22
CA GLU A 51 -5.95 -18.08 0.68
C GLU A 51 -4.44 -18.30 0.48
N LYS A 52 -3.97 -19.53 0.71
CA LYS A 52 -2.58 -19.93 0.51
C LYS A 52 -2.15 -19.77 -0.97
N GLU A 53 -2.97 -20.25 -1.89
CA GLU A 53 -2.69 -20.15 -3.33
C GLU A 53 -2.72 -18.68 -3.81
N CYS A 54 -3.61 -17.86 -3.25
CA CYS A 54 -3.62 -16.41 -3.50
C CYS A 54 -2.31 -15.74 -3.03
N LEU A 55 -1.79 -16.12 -1.86
CA LEU A 55 -0.52 -15.60 -1.34
C LEU A 55 0.67 -16.05 -2.18
N GLU A 56 0.68 -17.30 -2.64
CA GLU A 56 1.73 -17.85 -3.52
C GLU A 56 1.75 -17.15 -4.88
N LEU A 57 0.57 -16.95 -5.50
CA LEU A 57 0.42 -16.14 -6.72
C LEU A 57 0.96 -14.72 -6.54
N GLY A 58 0.66 -14.09 -5.40
CA GLY A 58 1.17 -12.77 -5.06
C GLY A 58 2.70 -12.73 -4.99
N ARG A 59 3.33 -13.76 -4.41
CA ARG A 59 4.80 -13.90 -4.34
C ARG A 59 5.42 -14.11 -5.72
N ALA A 60 4.84 -15.01 -6.53
CA ALA A 60 5.30 -15.28 -7.88
C ALA A 60 5.23 -14.03 -8.78
N MET A 61 4.14 -13.26 -8.70
CA MET A 61 4.03 -11.99 -9.42
C MET A 61 5.10 -10.97 -9.01
N LYS A 62 5.40 -10.86 -7.71
CA LYS A 62 6.47 -9.97 -7.23
C LYS A 62 7.83 -10.38 -7.77
N GLN A 63 8.14 -11.68 -7.75
CA GLN A 63 9.40 -12.20 -8.26
C GLN A 63 9.55 -11.93 -9.76
N GLY A 64 8.53 -12.26 -10.57
CA GLY A 64 8.56 -12.00 -12.01
C GLY A 64 8.64 -10.51 -12.35
N ARG A 65 8.01 -9.64 -11.54
CA ARG A 65 8.15 -8.18 -11.69
C ARG A 65 9.57 -7.71 -11.37
N PHE A 66 10.17 -8.23 -10.30
CA PHE A 66 11.54 -7.90 -9.90
C PHE A 66 12.55 -8.31 -10.97
N GLU A 67 12.42 -9.51 -11.52
CA GLU A 67 13.26 -10.01 -12.61
C GLU A 67 13.16 -9.11 -13.86
N LYS A 68 11.95 -8.69 -14.24
CA LYS A 68 11.76 -7.73 -15.34
C LYS A 68 12.42 -6.37 -15.08
N LEU A 69 12.36 -5.88 -13.85
CA LEU A 69 13.00 -4.62 -13.48
C LEU A 69 14.53 -4.72 -13.53
N LYS A 70 15.08 -5.86 -13.10
CA LYS A 70 16.51 -6.16 -13.21
C LYS A 70 16.98 -6.22 -14.66
N GLN A 71 16.22 -6.89 -15.53
CA GLN A 71 16.47 -6.90 -16.98
C GLN A 71 16.40 -5.50 -17.60
N SER A 72 15.60 -4.60 -17.02
CA SER A 72 15.46 -3.21 -17.47
C SER A 72 16.47 -2.25 -16.82
N GLY A 73 17.38 -2.74 -15.97
CA GLY A 73 18.39 -1.93 -15.28
C GLY A 73 17.82 -0.92 -14.25
N LEU A 74 16.59 -1.12 -13.79
CA LEU A 74 15.92 -0.24 -12.84
C LEU A 74 16.11 -0.68 -11.37
N VAL A 75 16.63 -1.90 -11.18
CA VAL A 75 17.00 -2.51 -9.89
C VAL A 75 18.21 -3.42 -10.09
#